data_AF-A0A926BJV2-F1
#
_entry.id   AF-A0A926BJV2-F1
#
_cell.length_a   1.000
_cell.length_b   1.000
_cell.length_c   1.000
_cell.angle_alpha   90.00
_cell.angle_beta   90.00
_cell.angle_gamma   90.00
#
_symmetry.space_group_name_H-M   'P 1'
#
loop_
_entity.id
_entity.type
_entity.pdbx_description
1 polymer ?
#
loop_
_entity_poly.entity_id
_entity_poly.type
_entity_poly.pdbx_seq_one_letter_code
_entity_poly.pdbx_strand_id
1 'polypeptide(L)'
;MDNELYDFAMVISVSRDCESEWERALRGAKTPAGMTMHVRTPALAMFTVFAEQEFLAIEMAQQFLLGIAKHAGVHCALNAQPAGEV
;
A
#
# COMPACT_ATOMS: atom_id res chain seq x y z
N MET A 1 -3.79 -2.53 24.70
CA MET A 1 -4.48 -1.72 23.69
C MET A 1 -5.15 -2.71 22.77
N ASP A 2 -6.43 -2.51 22.47
CA ASP A 2 -7.14 -3.42 21.57
C ASP A 2 -6.79 -3.04 20.13
N ASN A 3 -6.50 -4.04 19.30
CA ASN A 3 -6.27 -3.80 17.88
C ASN A 3 -7.61 -3.44 17.21
N GLU A 4 -7.57 -2.43 16.35
CA GLU A 4 -8.68 -1.96 15.55
C GLU A 4 -8.40 -2.19 14.07
N LEU A 5 -9.46 -2.13 13.26
CA LEU A 5 -9.39 -2.24 11.81
C LEU A 5 -9.39 -0.83 11.22
N TYR A 6 -8.34 -0.48 10.47
CA TYR A 6 -8.20 0.82 9.80
C TYR A 6 -8.27 0.65 8.29
N ASP A 7 -9.17 1.42 7.66
CA ASP A 7 -9.37 1.47 6.21
C ASP A 7 -8.86 2.79 5.64
N PHE A 8 -7.95 2.71 4.66
CA PHE A 8 -7.39 3.90 4.00
C PHE A 8 -6.99 3.59 2.57
N ALA A 9 -6.84 4.65 1.78
CA ALA A 9 -6.27 4.58 0.45
C ALA A 9 -4.79 4.96 0.49
N MET A 10 -3.99 4.32 -0.35
CA MET A 10 -2.63 4.75 -0.65
C MET A 10 -2.58 5.22 -2.10
N VAL A 11 -2.29 6.50 -2.29
CA VAL A 11 -1.96 7.10 -3.59
C VAL A 11 -0.47 6.89 -3.82
N ILE A 12 -0.14 6.36 -4.99
CA ILE A 12 1.20 5.84 -5.31
C ILE A 12 1.68 6.53 -6.58
N SER A 13 2.81 7.20 -6.48
CA SER A 13 3.48 7.83 -7.62
C SER A 13 4.73 7.03 -7.96
N VAL A 14 4.77 6.46 -9.15
CA VAL A 14 5.95 5.77 -9.70
C VAL A 14 6.43 6.49 -10.96
N SER A 15 7.71 6.33 -11.30
CA SER A 15 8.23 6.81 -12.59
C SER A 15 7.55 6.06 -13.75
N ARG A 16 7.21 6.77 -14.83
CA ARG A 16 6.44 6.22 -15.97
C ARG A 16 7.11 5.04 -16.65
N ASP A 17 8.45 5.03 -16.68
CA ASP A 17 9.28 3.96 -17.23
C ASP A 17 9.27 2.68 -16.39
N CYS A 18 8.69 2.71 -15.19
CA CYS A 18 8.63 1.58 -14.26
C CYS A 18 7.19 1.11 -13.95
N GLU A 19 6.16 1.68 -14.60
CA GLU A 19 4.76 1.37 -14.31
C GLU A 19 4.41 -0.11 -14.52
N SER A 20 5.01 -0.75 -15.54
CA SER A 20 4.75 -2.15 -15.88
C SER A 20 5.37 -3.12 -14.86
N GLU A 21 6.60 -2.87 -14.45
CA GLU A 21 7.31 -3.61 -13.40
C GLU A 21 6.60 -3.46 -12.07
N TRP A 22 6.18 -2.24 -11.76
CA TRP A 22 5.41 -1.92 -10.56
C TRP A 22 4.07 -2.66 -10.51
N GLU A 23 3.28 -2.58 -11.58
CA GLU A 23 1.99 -3.26 -11.64
C GLU A 23 2.15 -4.78 -11.48
N ARG A 24 3.15 -5.37 -12.14
CA ARG A 24 3.44 -6.80 -12.01
C ARG A 24 3.79 -7.18 -10.57
N ALA A 25 4.64 -6.37 -9.91
CA ALA A 25 5.06 -6.61 -8.54
C ALA A 25 3.89 -6.46 -7.55
N LEU A 26 3.07 -5.41 -7.70
CA LEU A 26 1.87 -5.20 -6.89
C LEU A 26 0.89 -6.36 -6.98
N ARG A 27 0.57 -6.82 -8.20
CA ARG A 27 -0.38 -7.92 -8.42
C ARG A 27 0.15 -9.26 -7.91
N GLY A 28 1.47 -9.44 -7.87
CA GLY A 28 2.12 -10.64 -7.34
C GLY A 28 2.33 -10.64 -5.83
N ALA A 29 2.13 -9.50 -5.17
CA ALA A 29 2.41 -9.35 -3.75
C ALA A 29 1.38 -10.09 -2.88
N LYS A 30 1.87 -10.83 -1.89
CA LYS A 30 1.04 -11.44 -0.85
C LYS A 30 1.07 -10.54 0.38
N THR A 31 -0.11 -10.12 0.84
CA THR A 31 -0.19 -9.32 2.06
C THR A 31 0.09 -10.18 3.29
N PRO A 32 0.72 -9.61 4.34
CA PRO A 32 0.88 -10.30 5.60
C PRO A 32 -0.47 -10.48 6.32
N ALA A 33 -0.49 -11.37 7.32
CA ALA A 33 -1.67 -11.53 8.18
C ALA A 33 -2.04 -10.20 8.86
N GLY A 34 -3.34 -9.92 8.97
CA GLY A 34 -3.85 -8.65 9.50
C GLY A 34 -3.80 -7.48 8.51
N MET A 35 -3.44 -7.72 7.24
CA MET A 35 -3.47 -6.71 6.18
C MET A 35 -4.17 -7.27 4.95
N THR A 36 -5.09 -6.50 4.38
CA THR A 36 -5.62 -6.75 3.03
C THR A 36 -5.37 -5.54 2.14
N MET A 37 -5.04 -5.81 0.88
CA MET A 37 -4.77 -4.78 -0.12
C MET A 37 -5.62 -5.07 -1.36
N HIS A 38 -6.36 -4.08 -1.83
CA HIS A 38 -7.06 -4.10 -3.10
C HIS A 38 -6.48 -3.04 -4.03
N VAL A 39 -5.76 -3.48 -5.07
CA VAL A 39 -5.19 -2.59 -6.09
C VAL A 39 -6.29 -2.18 -7.08
N ARG A 40 -6.67 -0.90 -7.10
CA ARG A 40 -7.61 -0.37 -8.10
C ARG A 40 -6.88 -0.04 -9.41
N THR A 41 -5.76 0.65 -9.28
CA THR A 41 -4.83 0.97 -10.38
C THR A 41 -3.39 0.89 -9.84
N PRO A 42 -2.36 0.87 -10.70
CA PRO A 42 -0.98 0.95 -10.22
C PRO A 42 -0.69 2.18 -9.34
N ALA A 43 -1.48 3.24 -9.49
CA ALA A 43 -1.35 4.48 -8.71
C ALA A 43 -2.26 4.53 -7.47
N LEU A 44 -3.11 3.53 -7.22
CA LEU A 44 -4.08 3.54 -6.13
C LEU A 44 -4.34 2.14 -5.56
N ALA A 45 -4.01 1.95 -4.29
CA ALA A 45 -4.31 0.74 -3.53
C ALA A 45 -5.14 1.06 -2.28
N MET A 46 -6.20 0.30 -2.07
CA MET A 46 -7.01 0.37 -0.84
C MET A 46 -6.44 -0.63 0.17
N PHE A 47 -6.26 -0.20 1.41
CA PHE A 47 -5.77 -1.02 2.50
C PHE A 47 -6.81 -1.12 3.61
N THR A 48 -6.86 -2.32 4.20
CA THR A 48 -7.49 -2.57 5.49
C THR A 48 -6.42 -3.23 6.37
N VAL A 49 -6.09 -2.64 7.51
CA VAL A 49 -5.00 -3.09 8.36
C VAL A 49 -5.45 -3.18 9.81
N PHE A 50 -5.15 -4.30 10.45
CA PHE A 50 -5.39 -4.54 11.87
C PHE A 50 -4.19 -4.06 12.68
N ALA A 51 -4.36 -3.01 13.48
CA ALA A 51 -3.27 -2.37 14.22
C ALA A 51 -3.78 -1.71 15.52
N GLU A 52 -2.88 -1.37 16.43
CA GLU A 52 -3.24 -0.67 17.67
C GLU A 52 -3.65 0.79 17.44
N GLN A 53 -3.15 1.41 16.36
CA GLN A 53 -3.36 2.82 16.03
C GLN A 53 -3.30 3.03 14.52
N GLU A 54 -4.06 4.00 14.01
CA GLU A 54 -4.12 4.32 12.57
C GLU A 54 -2.75 4.63 11.96
N PHE A 55 -1.92 5.41 12.67
CA PHE A 55 -0.57 5.76 12.21
C PHE A 55 0.29 4.51 11.97
N LEU A 56 0.23 3.52 12.87
CA LEU A 56 0.94 2.25 12.72
C LEU A 56 0.39 1.46 11.54
N ALA A 57 -0.93 1.47 11.35
CA ALA A 57 -1.60 0.83 10.22
C ALA A 57 -1.07 1.38 8.87
N ILE A 58 -0.96 2.71 8.77
CA ILE A 58 -0.39 3.42 7.61
C ILE A 58 1.08 3.08 7.42
N GLU A 59 1.89 3.12 8.48
CA GLU A 59 3.31 2.79 8.43
C GLU A 59 3.54 1.36 7.93
N MET A 60 2.76 0.39 8.43
CA MET A 60 2.83 -1.01 7.98
C MET A 60 2.54 -1.13 6.48
N ALA A 61 1.50 -0.46 5.97
CA ALA A 61 1.18 -0.47 4.54
C ALA A 61 2.26 0.22 3.69
N GLN A 62 2.83 1.32 4.19
CA GLN A 62 3.94 2.01 3.51
C GLN A 62 5.18 1.11 3.43
N GLN A 63 5.59 0.50 4.53
CA GLN A 63 6.74 -0.42 4.56
C GLN A 63 6.52 -1.62 3.63
N PHE A 64 5.30 -2.14 3.58
CA PHE A 64 4.94 -3.21 2.65
C PHE A 64 5.12 -2.79 1.18
N LEU A 65 4.55 -1.64 0.78
CA LEU A 65 4.69 -1.12 -0.58
C LEU A 65 6.14 -0.77 -0.95
N LEU A 66 6.89 -0.18 -0.02
CA LEU A 66 8.32 0.10 -0.21
C LEU A 66 9.13 -1.20 -0.36
N GLY A 67 8.76 -2.26 0.34
CA GLY A 67 9.34 -3.59 0.18
C GLY A 67 9.12 -4.16 -1.23
N ILE A 68 7.88 -4.03 -1.74
CA ILE A 68 7.53 -4.42 -3.12
C ILE A 68 8.35 -3.60 -4.13
N ALA A 69 8.37 -2.28 -3.96
CA ALA A 69 9.07 -1.35 -4.85
C ALA A 69 10.57 -1.67 -4.90
N LYS A 70 11.19 -1.93 -3.74
CA LYS A 70 12.59 -2.35 -3.64
C LYS A 70 12.86 -3.66 -4.37
N HIS A 71 11.99 -4.66 -4.24
CA HIS A 71 12.14 -5.94 -4.94
C HIS A 71 11.99 -5.80 -6.46
N ALA A 72 11.10 -4.90 -6.90
CA ALA A 72 10.87 -4.60 -8.30
C ALA A 72 11.92 -3.67 -8.93
N GLY A 73 12.81 -3.06 -8.12
CA GLY A 73 13.75 -2.05 -8.59
C GLY A 73 13.07 -0.72 -8.97
N VAL A 74 11.91 -0.43 -8.39
CA VAL A 74 11.11 0.77 -8.67
C VAL A 74 11.23 1.77 -7.53
N HIS A 75 11.33 3.06 -7.88
CA HIS A 75 11.16 4.15 -6.93
C HIS A 75 9.71 4.61 -6.91
N CYS A 76 9.14 4.74 -5.71
CA CYS A 76 7.77 5.22 -5.53
C CYS A 76 7.71 6.27 -4.42
N ALA A 77 6.74 7.19 -4.54
CA ALA A 77 6.30 8.05 -3.45
C ALA A 77 4.89 7.63 -3.02
N LEU A 78 4.65 7.64 -1.72
CA LEU A 78 3.43 7.11 -1.11
C LEU A 78 2.73 8.22 -0.34
N ASN A 79 1.42 8.35 -0.52
CA ASN A 79 0.60 9.30 0.22
C ASN A 79 -0.67 8.60 0.70
N ALA A 80 -0.83 8.50 2.02
CA ALA A 80 -2.02 7.93 2.62
C ALA A 80 -3.17 8.96 2.56
N GLN A 81 -4.36 8.50 2.23
CA GLN A 81 -5.58 9.29 2.17
C GLN A 81 -6.70 8.54 2.89
N PRO A 82 -7.63 9.24 3.55
CA PRO A 82 -8.84 8.60 4.07
C PRO A 82 -9.58 7.88 2.93
N ALA A 83 -10.15 6.69 3.21
CA ALA A 83 -10.76 5.85 2.18
C ALA A 83 -11.94 6.53 1.42
N GLY A 84 -12.53 7.59 1.99
CA GLY A 84 -13.63 8.36 1.38
C GLY A 84 -13.21 9.52 0.47
N GLU A 85 -11.91 9.81 0.35
CA GLU A 85 -11.40 11.00 -0.37
C GLU A 85 -10.79 10.69 -1.76
N VAL A 86 -10.88 9.42 -2.23
CA VAL A 86 -10.20 8.94 -3.47
C VAL A 86 -11.10 8.18 -4.44
#